data_AF-A0A0A8L2H7-F1
#
_entry.id   AF-A0A0A8L2H7-F1
#
_cell.length_a   1.000
_cell.length_b   1.000
_cell.length_c   1.000
_cell.angle_alpha   90.00
_cell.angle_beta   90.00
_cell.angle_gamma   90.00
#
_symmetry.space_group_name_H-M   'P 1'
#
loop_
_entity.id
_entity.type
_entity.pdbx_description
1 polymer ?
#
loop_
_entity_poly.entity_id
_entity_poly.type
_entity_poly.pdbx_seq_one_letter_code
_entity_poly.pdbx_strand_id
1 'polypeptide(L)'
;MSTDRACMLCGLVQSTAEYNRNGCPNCQAIFEEAGVSAIECTSPSFEGLIGMCKPSRSWVARWMSIDAYIPGMYAVKIDGRLPVEVTELLPHYKPRDGSQVD
;
A
#
# COMPACT_ATOMS: atom_id res chain seq x y z
N MET A 1 10.52 -18.32 -6.37
CA MET A 1 10.43 -17.39 -5.22
C MET A 1 9.38 -16.36 -5.59
N SER A 2 8.33 -16.19 -4.76
CA SER A 2 7.27 -15.23 -5.09
C SER A 2 7.86 -13.81 -5.06
N THR A 3 7.67 -13.03 -6.12
CA THR A 3 8.15 -11.65 -6.24
C THR A 3 7.06 -10.66 -5.85
N ASP A 4 6.35 -10.95 -4.76
CA ASP A 4 5.28 -10.10 -4.27
C ASP A 4 5.85 -8.83 -3.63
N ARG A 5 5.07 -7.76 -3.73
CA ARG A 5 5.39 -6.45 -3.16
C ARG A 5 4.15 -5.90 -2.49
N ALA A 6 4.33 -5.08 -1.46
CA ALA A 6 3.26 -4.34 -0.81
C ALA A 6 3.36 -2.84 -1.15
N CYS A 7 2.24 -2.22 -1.50
CA CYS A 7 2.16 -0.77 -1.72
C CYS A 7 2.36 -0.04 -0.38
N MET A 8 3.35 0.83 -0.28
CA MET A 8 3.66 1.54 0.97
C MET A 8 2.55 2.52 1.38
N LEU A 9 1.67 2.92 0.45
CA LEU A 9 0.55 3.83 0.72
C LEU A 9 -0.74 3.12 1.18
N CYS A 10 -1.26 2.16 0.40
CA CYS A 10 -2.52 1.48 0.74
C CYS A 10 -2.34 0.11 1.40
N GLY A 11 -1.16 -0.48 1.30
CA GLY A 11 -0.83 -1.80 1.85
C GLY A 11 -1.23 -3.00 1.00
N LEU A 12 -1.78 -2.80 -0.21
CA LEU A 12 -2.15 -3.90 -1.10
C LEU A 12 -0.91 -4.71 -1.50
N VAL A 13 -1.04 -6.04 -1.51
CA VAL A 13 -0.01 -6.99 -1.91
C VAL A 13 -0.35 -7.56 -3.29
N GLN A 14 0.56 -7.41 -4.23
CA GLN A 14 0.46 -7.98 -5.58
C GLN A 14 1.85 -8.40 -6.07
N SER A 15 1.89 -9.21 -7.13
CA SER A 15 3.15 -9.55 -7.78
C SER A 15 3.81 -8.32 -8.40
N THR A 16 5.15 -8.33 -8.48
CA THR A 16 5.91 -7.28 -9.19
C THR A 16 5.42 -7.12 -10.64
N ALA A 17 5.06 -8.21 -11.32
CA ALA A 17 4.56 -8.16 -12.69
C ALA A 17 3.21 -7.44 -12.81
N GLU A 18 2.35 -7.58 -11.80
CA GLU A 18 1.04 -6.93 -11.77
C GLU A 18 1.19 -5.42 -11.55
N TYR A 19 2.05 -5.00 -10.61
CA TYR A 19 2.37 -3.58 -10.43
C TYR A 19 2.98 -2.94 -11.67
N ASN A 20 3.87 -3.65 -12.38
CA ASN A 20 4.43 -3.15 -13.63
C ASN A 20 3.39 -3.00 -14.74
N ARG A 21 2.40 -3.90 -14.80
CA ARG A 21 1.40 -3.92 -15.87
C ARG A 21 0.28 -2.90 -15.63
N ASN A 22 -0.25 -2.88 -14.41
CA ASN A 22 -1.52 -2.22 -14.08
C ASN A 22 -1.38 -1.14 -13.00
N GLY A 23 -0.19 -0.97 -12.40
CA GLY A 23 -0.01 -0.05 -11.30
C GLY A 23 -0.74 -0.48 -10.03
N CYS A 24 -0.94 0.47 -9.11
CA CYS A 24 -1.69 0.21 -7.87
C CYS A 24 -3.18 0.58 -8.05
N PRO A 25 -4.14 -0.37 -7.97
CA PRO A 25 -5.55 -0.07 -8.21
C PRO A 25 -6.17 0.92 -7.21
N ASN A 26 -5.55 1.11 -6.05
CA ASN A 26 -6.01 2.07 -5.04
C ASN A 26 -5.33 3.45 -5.17
N CYS A 27 -4.11 3.52 -5.68
CA CYS A 27 -3.23 4.70 -5.52
C CYS A 27 -2.66 5.25 -6.82
N GLN A 28 -2.94 4.61 -7.95
CA GLN A 28 -2.28 4.91 -9.22
C GLN A 28 -2.39 6.40 -9.60
N ALA A 29 -3.56 7.01 -9.42
CA ALA A 29 -3.77 8.43 -9.71
C ALA A 29 -2.83 9.36 -8.90
N ILE A 30 -2.57 9.04 -7.63
CA ILE A 30 -1.65 9.81 -6.77
C ILE A 30 -0.21 9.63 -7.26
N PHE A 31 0.17 8.42 -7.67
CA PHE A 31 1.52 8.15 -8.18
C PHE A 31 1.77 8.86 -9.52
N GLU A 32 0.76 8.90 -10.39
CA GLU A 32 0.80 9.64 -11.66
C GLU A 32 0.91 11.16 -11.43
N GLU A 33 0.15 11.71 -10.48
CA GLU A 33 0.24 13.12 -10.11
C GLU A 33 1.62 13.48 -9.52
N ALA A 34 2.20 12.60 -8.71
CA ALA A 34 3.55 12.74 -8.17
C ALA A 34 4.66 12.48 -9.21
N GLY A 35 4.33 11.99 -10.41
CA GLY A 35 5.31 11.67 -11.45
C GLY A 35 6.23 10.49 -11.12
N VAL A 36 5.80 9.57 -10.25
CA VAL A 36 6.60 8.40 -9.82
C VAL A 36 5.97 7.09 -10.27
N SER A 37 6.79 6.05 -10.43
CA SER A 37 6.25 4.73 -10.78
C SER A 37 5.64 4.01 -9.56
N ALA A 38 4.69 3.10 -9.81
CA ALA A 38 4.15 2.24 -8.76
C ALA A 38 5.22 1.35 -8.11
N ILE A 39 6.28 0.99 -8.85
CA ILE A 39 7.38 0.15 -8.33
C ILE A 39 8.17 0.88 -7.25
N GLU A 40 8.45 2.17 -7.43
CA GLU A 40 9.12 3.01 -6.42
C GLU A 40 8.26 3.19 -5.16
N CYS A 41 6.95 3.04 -5.29
CA CYS A 41 5.99 3.15 -4.19
C CYS A 41 5.65 1.80 -3.52
N THR A 42 6.35 0.72 -3.88
CA THR A 42 6.11 -0.63 -3.33
C THR A 42 7.38 -1.24 -2.75
N SER A 43 7.23 -2.08 -1.72
CA SER A 43 8.33 -2.77 -1.04
C SER A 43 8.22 -4.28 -1.15
N PRO A 44 9.32 -5.02 -1.40
CA PRO A 44 9.33 -6.47 -1.30
C PRO A 44 9.44 -6.95 0.16
N SER A 45 9.71 -6.06 1.13
CA SER A 45 9.81 -6.38 2.56
C SER A 45 8.53 -5.97 3.27
N PHE A 46 7.71 -6.97 3.62
CA PHE A 46 6.46 -6.78 4.34
C PHE A 46 6.11 -8.03 5.15
N GLU A 47 5.28 -7.87 6.17
CA GLU A 47 4.83 -8.95 7.04
C GLU A 47 3.34 -8.86 7.39
N GLY A 48 2.78 -10.00 7.79
CA GLY A 48 1.38 -10.15 8.18
C GLY A 48 0.41 -9.98 7.02
N LEU A 49 -0.04 -11.08 6.43
CA LEU A 49 -1.01 -11.03 5.33
C LEU A 49 -2.45 -10.95 5.86
N ILE A 50 -3.26 -10.09 5.22
CA ILE A 50 -4.69 -9.92 5.47
C ILE A 50 -5.45 -10.19 4.17
N GLY A 51 -6.24 -11.25 4.13
CA GLY A 51 -7.24 -11.47 3.09
C GLY A 51 -8.47 -10.59 3.31
N MET A 52 -8.53 -9.41 2.70
CA MET A 52 -9.62 -8.47 2.88
C MET A 52 -10.76 -8.71 1.88
N CYS A 53 -11.87 -9.27 2.35
CA CYS A 53 -13.02 -9.59 1.49
C CYS A 53 -14.11 -8.50 1.48
N LYS A 54 -14.35 -7.83 2.62
CA LYS A 54 -15.41 -6.82 2.77
C LYS A 54 -14.87 -5.60 3.53
N PRO A 55 -14.06 -4.75 2.88
CA PRO A 55 -13.37 -3.60 3.51
C PRO A 55 -14.30 -2.73 4.37
N SER A 56 -15.41 -2.25 3.78
CA SER A 56 -16.35 -1.33 4.44
C SER A 56 -17.08 -1.88 5.67
N ARG A 57 -17.01 -3.20 5.92
CA ARG A 57 -17.66 -3.87 7.06
C ARG A 57 -16.68 -4.47 8.05
N SER A 58 -15.40 -4.51 7.72
CA SER A 58 -14.38 -5.18 8.51
C SER A 58 -13.84 -4.26 9.59
N TRP A 59 -13.81 -4.72 10.83
CA TRP A 59 -13.09 -4.02 11.90
C TRP A 59 -11.59 -3.96 11.60
N VAL A 60 -11.01 -5.06 11.09
CA VAL A 60 -9.59 -5.11 10.70
C VAL A 60 -9.28 -4.07 9.61
N ALA A 61 -10.18 -3.88 8.64
CA ALA A 61 -9.98 -2.87 7.59
C ALA A 61 -9.94 -1.45 8.16
N ARG A 62 -10.86 -1.12 9.08
CA ARG A 62 -10.89 0.18 9.76
C ARG A 62 -9.63 0.39 10.60
N TRP A 63 -9.22 -0.61 11.36
CA TRP A 63 -7.98 -0.55 12.15
C TRP A 63 -6.75 -0.30 11.27
N MET A 64 -6.69 -0.97 10.12
CA MET A 64 -5.58 -0.85 9.17
C MET A 64 -5.71 0.36 8.22
N SER A 65 -6.76 1.19 8.35
CA SER A 65 -7.06 2.30 7.43
C SER A 65 -7.07 1.85 5.95
N ILE A 66 -7.80 0.76 5.66
CA ILE A 66 -8.00 0.19 4.32
C ILE A 66 -9.48 -0.09 4.00
N ASP A 67 -10.40 0.43 4.80
CA ASP A 67 -11.85 0.22 4.68
C ASP A 67 -12.49 0.89 3.45
N ALA A 68 -11.81 1.89 2.87
CA ALA A 68 -12.18 2.54 1.61
C ALA A 68 -11.56 1.89 0.36
N TYR A 69 -10.64 0.94 0.52
CA TYR A 69 -9.92 0.32 -0.59
C TYR A 69 -10.58 -0.94 -1.12
N ILE A 70 -10.11 -1.45 -2.27
CA ILE A 70 -10.68 -2.64 -2.90
C ILE A 70 -10.48 -3.91 -2.06
N PRO A 71 -11.34 -4.94 -2.21
CA PRO A 71 -11.03 -6.28 -1.72
C PRO A 71 -9.71 -6.79 -2.32
N GLY A 72 -8.91 -7.50 -1.51
CA GLY A 72 -7.60 -7.96 -1.94
C GLY A 72 -6.74 -8.46 -0.78
N MET A 73 -5.49 -8.81 -1.08
CA MET A 73 -4.49 -9.17 -0.08
C MET A 73 -3.77 -7.90 0.39
N TYR A 74 -3.64 -7.70 1.69
CA TYR A 74 -2.95 -6.54 2.28
C TYR A 74 -1.88 -6.99 3.26
N ALA A 75 -0.88 -6.14 3.51
CA ALA A 75 0.14 -6.35 4.53
C ALA A 75 -0.15 -5.55 5.81
N VAL A 76 0.20 -6.11 6.97
CA VAL A 76 0.11 -5.46 8.28
C VAL A 76 1.22 -4.41 8.42
N LYS A 77 2.45 -4.80 8.10
CA LYS A 77 3.61 -3.92 8.15
C LYS A 77 4.40 -3.99 6.84
N ILE A 78 4.91 -2.84 6.41
CA ILE A 78 5.63 -2.68 5.16
C ILE A 78 6.85 -1.83 5.42
N ASP A 79 8.03 -2.39 5.21
CA ASP A 79 9.27 -1.65 5.40
C ASP A 79 9.54 -0.76 4.18
N GLY A 80 9.93 0.48 4.44
CA GLY A 80 10.26 1.45 3.40
C GLY A 80 9.64 2.82 3.64
N ARG A 81 9.92 3.75 2.73
CA ARG A 81 9.40 5.12 2.74
C ARG A 81 8.90 5.45 1.34
N LEU A 82 7.78 6.15 1.26
CA LEU A 82 7.30 6.69 0.00
C LEU A 82 8.26 7.78 -0.49
N PRO A 83 8.38 7.97 -1.83
CA PRO A 83 9.05 9.13 -2.39
C PRO A 83 8.47 10.44 -1.85
N VAL A 84 9.31 11.48 -1.75
CA VAL A 84 8.91 12.76 -1.14
C VAL A 84 7.77 13.41 -1.92
N GLU A 85 7.81 13.29 -3.26
CA GLU A 85 6.83 13.77 -4.22
C GLU A 85 5.43 13.24 -3.91
N VAL A 86 5.33 11.99 -3.46
CA VAL A 86 4.05 11.37 -3.06
C VAL A 86 3.60 11.89 -1.71
N THR A 87 4.52 12.02 -0.75
CA THR A 87 4.18 12.48 0.60
C THR A 87 3.76 13.95 0.65
N GLU A 88 4.29 14.79 -0.24
CA GLU A 88 3.91 16.21 -0.36
C GLU A 88 2.45 16.38 -0.79
N LEU A 89 1.92 15.45 -1.59
CA LEU A 89 0.49 15.41 -1.97
C LEU A 89 -0.42 14.90 -0.85
N LEU A 90 0.15 14.29 0.21
CA LEU A 90 -0.58 13.57 1.23
C LEU A 90 -0.22 14.08 2.64
N PRO A 91 -0.74 15.25 3.06
CA PRO A 91 -0.37 15.87 4.34
C PRO A 91 -0.75 15.05 5.57
N HIS A 92 -1.63 14.06 5.41
CA HIS A 92 -2.08 13.15 6.48
C HIS A 92 -1.56 11.72 6.30
N TYR A 93 -0.58 11.50 5.44
CA TYR A 93 0.04 10.18 5.26
C TYR A 93 0.67 9.68 6.55
N LYS A 94 0.38 8.42 6.89
CA LYS A 94 0.97 7.70 8.02
C LYS A 94 1.76 6.50 7.49
N PRO A 95 3.06 6.38 7.79
CA PRO A 95 3.85 5.22 7.41
C PRO A 95 3.29 3.91 7.93
N ARG A 96 3.37 2.86 7.10
CA ARG A 96 2.90 1.50 7.41
C ARG A 96 4.00 0.57 7.94
N ASP A 97 5.12 1.14 8.41
CA ASP A 97 6.29 0.38 8.90
C ASP A 97 6.30 0.20 10.42
N GLY A 98 5.30 0.75 11.13
CA GLY A 98 5.25 0.74 12.59
C GLY A 98 6.09 1.83 13.27
N SER A 99 6.65 2.78 12.53
CA SER A 99 7.39 3.91 13.12
C SER A 99 6.51 4.90 13.90
N GLN A 100 5.19 4.77 13.84
CA GLN A 100 4.23 5.60 14.58
C GLN A 100 3.79 5.00 15.92
N VAL A 101 4.38 3.88 16.34
CA VAL A 101 4.07 3.25 17.63
C VAL A 101 4.99 3.85 18.69
N ASP A 102 4.68 5.09 19.07
CA ASP A 102 5.11 5.73 20.32
C ASP A 102 3.87 6.08 21.15
#